data_AF-A0AAU0PL01-F1
#
_entry.id   AF-A0AAU0PL01-F1
#
_cell.length_a   1.000
_cell.length_b   1.000
_cell.length_c   1.000
_cell.angle_alpha   90.00
_cell.angle_beta   90.00
_cell.angle_gamma   90.00
#
_symmetry.space_group_name_H-M   'P 1'
#
loop_
_entity.id
_entity.type
_entity.pdbx_description
1 polymer ?
#
loop_
_entity_poly.entity_id
_entity_poly.type
_entity_poly.pdbx_seq_one_letter_code
_entity_poly.pdbx_strand_id
1 'polypeptide(L)'
;MSKIISLVQYDHDNEKLYEDNSELIDWAYISEDLINIISESIDTVIIYEDNNSDEYFEIDCINNIEKNIKLFEDKFLEFLKDNNLKNHENISQSIDLFRTLTNVHYIFCLKNKNFRNNDNVLIKIG
;
A
#
# COMPACT_ATOMS: atom_id res chain seq x y z
N MET A 1 12.58 -9.86 2.37
CA MET A 1 13.01 -8.44 2.24
C MET A 1 11.79 -7.57 2.57
N SER A 2 11.96 -6.28 2.87
CA SER A 2 10.82 -5.37 3.00
C SER A 2 10.63 -4.62 1.68
N LYS A 3 9.39 -4.49 1.23
CA LYS A 3 8.99 -3.65 0.11
C LYS A 3 8.47 -2.31 0.60
N ILE A 4 8.24 -1.39 -0.32
CA ILE A 4 7.59 -0.11 -0.01
C ILE A 4 6.20 -0.13 -0.63
N ILE A 5 5.20 0.35 0.11
CA ILE A 5 3.94 0.77 -0.47
C ILE A 5 3.89 2.28 -0.50
N SER A 6 3.49 2.84 -1.64
CA SER A 6 3.44 4.28 -1.87
C SER A 6 2.06 4.66 -2.35
N LEU A 7 1.45 5.66 -1.70
CA LEU A 7 0.28 6.33 -2.21
C LEU A 7 0.76 7.43 -3.16
N VAL A 8 0.50 7.24 -4.45
CA VAL A 8 1.00 8.12 -5.51
C VAL A 8 -0.17 8.66 -6.30
N GLN A 9 -0.20 9.96 -6.53
CA GLN A 9 -1.10 10.60 -7.47
C GLN A 9 -0.41 10.72 -8.82
N TYR A 10 -0.99 10.14 -9.84
CA TYR A 10 -0.53 10.21 -11.22
C TYR A 10 -1.19 11.37 -11.95
N ASP A 11 -0.49 11.91 -12.95
CA ASP A 11 -1.16 12.76 -13.94
C ASP A 11 -2.06 11.88 -14.84
N HIS A 12 -3.10 12.47 -15.41
CA HIS A 12 -4.05 11.72 -16.22
C HIS A 12 -4.62 12.54 -17.37
N ASP A 13 -4.81 11.86 -18.51
CA ASP A 13 -5.55 12.37 -19.65
C ASP A 13 -6.19 11.20 -20.41
N ASN A 14 -7.43 11.36 -20.88
CA ASN A 14 -8.15 10.37 -21.68
C ASN A 14 -8.03 8.91 -21.17
N GLU A 15 -8.26 8.70 -19.87
CA GLU A 15 -8.19 7.39 -19.19
C GLU A 15 -6.77 6.78 -19.05
N LYS A 16 -5.74 7.45 -19.54
CA LYS A 16 -4.33 7.08 -19.33
C LYS A 16 -3.76 7.75 -18.09
N LEU A 17 -2.86 7.06 -17.41
CA LEU A 17 -2.07 7.56 -16.28
C LEU A 17 -0.62 7.74 -16.70
N TYR A 18 -0.01 8.82 -16.23
CA TYR A 18 1.33 9.24 -16.64
C TYR A 18 2.24 9.42 -15.42
N GLU A 19 3.48 8.92 -15.52
CA GLU A 19 4.50 9.08 -14.47
C GLU A 19 4.96 10.54 -14.36
N ASP A 20 4.95 11.27 -15.49
CA ASP A 20 5.25 12.69 -15.56
C ASP A 20 4.40 13.50 -14.56
N ASN A 21 5.07 14.27 -13.70
CA ASN A 21 4.45 15.06 -12.63
C ASN A 21 3.66 14.24 -11.59
N SER A 22 3.94 12.94 -11.44
CA SER A 22 3.41 12.16 -10.33
C SER A 22 3.86 12.73 -8.97
N GLU A 23 2.94 12.70 -8.01
CA GLU A 23 3.16 13.19 -6.65
C GLU A 23 3.09 12.02 -5.66
N LEU A 24 4.18 11.81 -4.91
CA LEU A 24 4.18 10.92 -3.77
C LEU A 24 3.44 11.60 -2.61
N ILE A 25 2.27 11.07 -2.25
CA ILE A 25 1.47 11.57 -1.15
C ILE A 25 2.02 11.05 0.19
N ASP A 26 2.21 9.73 0.29
CA ASP A 26 2.68 9.08 1.51
C ASP A 26 3.21 7.67 1.23
N TRP A 27 3.93 7.05 2.17
CA TRP A 27 4.52 5.72 1.99
C TRP A 27 4.74 4.97 3.30
N ALA A 28 4.86 3.65 3.20
CA ALA A 28 5.20 2.79 4.33
C ALA A 28 6.02 1.57 3.88
N TYR A 29 6.86 1.05 4.77
CA TYR A 29 7.44 -0.28 4.57
C TYR A 29 6.40 -1.37 4.82
N ILE A 30 6.47 -2.44 4.04
CA ILE A 30 5.66 -3.65 4.20
C ILE A 30 6.56 -4.89 4.10
N SER A 31 6.27 -5.90 4.92
CA SER A 31 6.97 -7.19 4.84
C SER A 31 6.36 -8.07 3.74
N GLU A 32 7.16 -8.99 3.19
CA GLU A 32 6.67 -10.00 2.23
C GLU A 32 5.51 -10.83 2.80
N ASP A 33 5.54 -11.16 4.10
CA ASP A 33 4.47 -11.92 4.75
C ASP A 33 3.12 -11.18 4.66
N LEU A 34 3.13 -9.85 4.84
CA LEU A 34 1.94 -9.02 4.72
C LEU A 34 1.52 -8.81 3.26
N ILE A 35 2.48 -8.77 2.32
CA ILE A 35 2.18 -8.72 0.88
C ILE A 35 1.46 -10.01 0.44
N ASN A 36 1.95 -11.16 0.88
CA ASN A 36 1.32 -12.45 0.57
C ASN A 36 -0.13 -12.52 1.06
N ILE A 37 -0.42 -11.90 2.20
CA ILE A 37 -1.78 -11.80 2.77
C ILE A 37 -2.71 -10.99 1.87
N ILE A 38 -2.21 -9.95 1.20
CA ILE A 38 -3.00 -9.09 0.29
C ILE A 38 -2.84 -9.44 -1.19
N SER A 39 -2.15 -10.52 -1.52
CA SER A 39 -1.81 -10.89 -2.91
C SER A 39 -2.99 -10.93 -3.87
N GLU A 40 -4.16 -11.38 -3.41
CA GLU A 40 -5.42 -11.40 -4.19
C GLU A 40 -5.96 -10.01 -4.56
N SER A 41 -5.44 -8.96 -3.94
CA SER A 41 -5.84 -7.58 -4.21
C SER A 41 -4.81 -6.83 -5.04
N ILE A 42 -3.74 -7.50 -5.48
CA ILE A 42 -2.71 -6.90 -6.32
C ILE A 42 -3.13 -7.05 -7.77
N ASP A 43 -3.30 -5.91 -8.43
CA ASP A 43 -3.55 -5.83 -9.86
C ASP A 43 -2.43 -5.04 -10.53
N THR A 44 -2.12 -5.41 -11.76
CA THR A 44 -1.12 -4.70 -12.58
C THR A 44 -1.78 -3.55 -13.33
N VAL A 45 -1.19 -2.36 -13.25
CA VAL A 45 -1.65 -1.13 -13.89
C VAL A 45 -0.59 -0.62 -14.86
N ILE A 46 -1.02 -0.16 -16.02
CA ILE A 46 -0.15 0.44 -17.04
C ILE A 46 0.02 1.93 -16.74
N ILE A 47 1.27 2.40 -16.70
CA ILE A 47 1.65 3.80 -16.56
C ILE A 47 2.47 4.19 -17.77
N TYR A 48 2.09 5.28 -18.43
CA TYR A 48 2.81 5.85 -19.57
C TYR A 48 3.91 6.79 -19.09
N GLU A 49 5.02 6.86 -19.81
CA GLU A 49 6.14 7.72 -19.43
C GLU A 49 5.77 9.21 -19.53
N ASP A 50 5.25 9.64 -20.67
CA ASP A 50 4.81 11.01 -20.92
C ASP A 50 3.59 11.08 -21.86
N ASN A 51 3.02 12.28 -21.98
CA ASN A 51 1.84 12.53 -22.83
C ASN A 51 2.13 12.52 -24.35
N ASN A 52 3.40 12.42 -24.75
CA ASN A 52 3.85 12.55 -26.15
C ASN A 52 4.34 11.22 -26.76
N SER A 53 4.44 10.17 -25.94
CA SER A 53 4.91 8.85 -26.30
C SER A 53 3.87 7.79 -25.93
N ASP A 54 3.91 6.67 -26.64
CA ASP A 54 3.17 5.46 -26.27
C ASP A 54 4.06 4.48 -25.47
N GLU A 55 5.19 4.96 -24.93
CA GLU A 55 6.05 4.17 -24.06
C GLU A 55 5.40 4.05 -22.68
N TYR A 56 5.38 2.82 -22.16
CA TYR A 56 4.71 2.50 -20.91
C TYR A 56 5.44 1.41 -20.14
N PHE A 57 5.17 1.36 -18.85
CA PHE A 57 5.58 0.28 -17.96
C PHE A 57 4.41 -0.18 -17.10
N GLU A 58 4.58 -1.34 -16.49
CA GLU A 58 3.59 -1.96 -15.63
C GLU A 58 4.01 -1.81 -14.16
N ILE A 59 3.06 -1.47 -13.30
CA ILE A 59 3.26 -1.41 -11.85
C ILE A 59 2.24 -2.29 -11.13
N ASP A 60 2.65 -2.84 -9.99
CA ASP A 60 1.75 -3.56 -9.09
C ASP A 60 1.05 -2.57 -8.16
N CYS A 61 -0.28 -2.61 -8.15
CA CYS A 61 -1.12 -1.74 -7.36
C CYS A 61 -2.08 -2.54 -6.47
N ILE A 62 -2.33 -2.03 -5.26
CA ILE A 62 -3.28 -2.63 -4.34
C ILE A 62 -4.67 -2.05 -4.59
N ASN A 63 -5.61 -2.92 -4.98
CA ASN A 63 -7.02 -2.62 -5.15
C ASN A 63 -7.86 -3.11 -3.95
N ASN A 64 -9.19 -3.04 -4.04
CA ASN A 64 -10.11 -3.49 -2.99
C ASN A 64 -9.77 -2.95 -1.59
N ILE A 65 -9.47 -1.65 -1.50
CA ILE A 65 -8.89 -1.00 -0.30
C ILE A 65 -9.69 -1.31 0.98
N GLU A 66 -11.02 -1.29 0.92
CA GLU A 66 -11.86 -1.60 2.08
C GLU A 66 -11.70 -3.03 2.61
N LYS A 67 -11.48 -4.02 1.73
CA LYS A 67 -11.16 -5.41 2.11
C LYS A 67 -9.82 -5.44 2.84
N ASN A 68 -8.82 -4.75 2.31
CA ASN A 68 -7.47 -4.72 2.86
C ASN A 68 -7.37 -3.98 4.20
N ILE A 69 -8.17 -2.92 4.40
CA ILE A 69 -8.30 -2.26 5.71
C ILE A 69 -8.74 -3.28 6.77
N LYS A 70 -9.83 -4.00 6.52
CA LYS A 70 -10.36 -5.00 7.46
C LYS A 70 -9.35 -6.11 7.75
N LEU A 71 -8.66 -6.59 6.71
CA LEU A 71 -7.65 -7.62 6.84
C LEU A 71 -6.48 -7.18 7.74
N PHE A 72 -6.04 -5.93 7.60
CA PHE A 72 -5.00 -5.36 8.48
C PHE A 72 -5.49 -5.11 9.91
N GLU A 73 -6.76 -4.73 10.08
CA GLU A 73 -7.39 -4.61 11.40
C GLU A 73 -7.45 -5.97 12.10
N ASP A 74 -7.83 -7.03 11.39
CA ASP A 74 -7.84 -8.40 11.92
C ASP A 74 -6.42 -8.85 12.32
N LYS A 75 -5.42 -8.60 11.46
CA LYS A 75 -4.00 -8.89 11.76
C LYS A 75 -3.48 -8.10 12.95
N PHE A 76 -3.92 -6.86 13.11
CA PHE A 76 -3.60 -6.04 14.27
C PHE A 76 -4.22 -6.62 15.56
N LEU A 77 -5.47 -7.09 15.50
CA LEU A 77 -6.11 -7.76 16.63
C LEU A 77 -5.44 -9.09 16.99
N GLU A 78 -5.02 -9.88 16.00
CA GLU A 78 -4.21 -11.10 16.21
C GLU A 78 -2.90 -10.76 16.91
N PHE A 79 -2.17 -9.75 16.41
CA PHE A 79 -0.94 -9.24 17.03
C PHE A 79 -1.16 -8.87 18.50
N LEU A 80 -2.25 -8.18 18.84
CA LEU A 80 -2.55 -7.82 20.24
C LEU A 80 -2.88 -9.04 21.12
N LYS A 81 -3.48 -10.10 20.57
CA LYS A 81 -3.85 -11.33 21.31
C LYS A 81 -2.66 -12.25 21.53
N ASP A 82 -1.84 -12.44 20.51
CA ASP A 82 -0.69 -13.35 20.54
C ASP A 82 0.45 -12.80 21.39
N ASN A 83 0.60 -11.46 21.41
CA ASN A 83 1.50 -10.81 22.35
C ASN A 83 0.88 -10.76 23.75
N ASN A 84 0.90 -11.89 24.44
CA ASN A 84 1.18 -11.87 25.87
C ASN A 84 2.54 -11.17 26.03
N LEU A 85 2.54 -9.83 26.15
CA LEU A 85 3.68 -8.87 26.26
C LEU A 85 4.66 -9.17 27.43
N LYS A 86 4.67 -10.40 27.95
CA LYS A 86 5.39 -10.89 29.12
C LYS A 86 6.77 -11.46 28.80
N ASN A 87 7.08 -11.79 27.55
CA ASN A 87 8.43 -12.24 27.16
C ASN A 87 9.20 -11.09 26.51
N HIS A 88 10.03 -10.42 27.32
CA HIS A 88 10.85 -9.26 26.96
C HIS A 88 11.95 -9.53 25.91
N GLU A 89 12.10 -10.76 25.42
CA GLU A 89 13.22 -11.15 24.55
C GLU A 89 13.12 -10.58 23.11
N ASN A 90 11.94 -10.15 22.64
CA ASN A 90 11.75 -9.69 21.26
C ASN A 90 10.93 -8.40 21.10
N ILE A 91 10.99 -7.49 22.07
CA ILE A 91 10.25 -6.20 22.03
C ILE A 91 10.50 -5.42 20.74
N SER A 92 11.74 -5.41 20.23
CA SER A 92 12.07 -4.71 18.98
C SER A 92 11.23 -5.24 17.80
N GLN A 93 11.13 -6.56 17.66
CA GLN A 93 10.35 -7.18 16.57
C GLN A 93 8.86 -6.87 16.72
N SER A 94 8.33 -6.88 17.95
CA SER A 94 6.94 -6.49 18.19
C SER A 94 6.68 -5.02 17.84
N ILE A 95 7.62 -4.11 18.17
CA ILE A 95 7.54 -2.70 17.79
C ILE A 95 7.57 -2.55 16.26
N ASP A 96 8.46 -3.25 15.58
CA ASP A 96 8.60 -3.17 14.13
C ASP A 96 7.36 -3.69 13.40
N LEU A 97 6.78 -4.81 13.87
CA LEU A 97 5.53 -5.34 13.34
C LEU A 97 4.35 -4.40 13.61
N PHE A 98 4.24 -3.85 14.83
CA PHE A 98 3.22 -2.86 15.17
C PHE A 98 3.30 -1.63 14.25
N ARG A 99 4.51 -1.08 14.05
CA ARG A 99 4.75 0.06 13.17
C ARG A 99 4.38 -0.26 11.72
N THR A 100 4.76 -1.45 11.24
CA THR A 100 4.44 -1.90 9.89
C THR A 100 2.92 -1.98 9.69
N LEU A 101 2.20 -2.67 10.57
CA LEU A 101 0.75 -2.81 10.49
C LEU A 101 0.03 -1.47 10.54
N THR A 102 0.41 -0.60 11.48
CA THR A 102 -0.24 0.70 11.67
C THR A 102 0.04 1.68 10.53
N ASN A 103 1.27 1.71 10.02
CA ASN A 103 1.62 2.58 8.89
C ASN A 103 0.94 2.12 7.59
N VAL A 104 0.92 0.82 7.31
CA VAL A 104 0.23 0.29 6.12
C VAL A 104 -1.28 0.51 6.21
N HIS A 105 -1.88 0.24 7.38
CA HIS A 105 -3.30 0.53 7.62
C HIS A 105 -3.62 2.01 7.41
N TYR A 106 -2.74 2.90 7.87
CA TYR A 106 -2.89 4.34 7.66
C TYR A 106 -2.89 4.70 6.17
N ILE A 107 -1.99 4.15 5.35
CA ILE A 107 -1.98 4.38 3.89
C ILE A 107 -3.30 3.94 3.25
N PHE A 108 -3.81 2.75 3.60
CA PHE A 108 -5.10 2.28 3.10
C PHE A 108 -6.25 3.18 3.55
N CYS A 109 -6.24 3.60 4.82
CA CYS A 109 -7.22 4.54 5.35
C CYS A 109 -7.17 5.90 4.63
N LEU A 110 -5.97 6.39 4.32
CA LEU A 110 -5.77 7.66 3.62
C LEU A 110 -6.35 7.57 2.20
N LYS A 111 -6.02 6.52 1.44
CA LYS A 111 -6.64 6.25 0.12
C LYS A 111 -8.17 6.19 0.24
N ASN A 112 -8.70 5.41 1.19
CA ASN A 112 -10.14 5.20 1.31
C ASN A 112 -10.93 6.44 1.78
N LYS A 113 -10.33 7.31 2.60
CA LYS A 113 -11.04 8.50 3.13
C LYS A 113 -10.92 9.70 2.22
N ASN A 114 -9.73 9.92 1.66
CA ASN A 114 -9.41 11.16 0.97
C ASN A 114 -9.46 11.01 -0.56
N PHE A 115 -9.27 9.78 -1.07
CA PHE A 115 -9.07 9.51 -2.50
C PHE A 115 -9.91 8.34 -3.02
N ARG A 116 -11.02 8.01 -2.35
CA ARG A 116 -11.86 6.82 -2.66
C ARG A 116 -12.33 6.77 -4.10
N ASN A 117 -12.69 7.94 -4.65
CA ASN A 117 -13.24 8.10 -5.98
C ASN A 117 -12.24 8.79 -6.95
N ASN A 118 -10.95 8.80 -6.60
CA ASN A 118 -9.91 9.35 -7.46
C ASN A 118 -9.06 8.20 -7.99
N ASP A 119 -9.34 7.80 -9.23
CA ASP A 119 -8.71 6.64 -9.88
C ASP A 119 -7.24 6.90 -10.26
N ASN A 120 -6.82 8.17 -10.30
CA ASN A 120 -5.43 8.54 -10.57
C ASN A 120 -4.54 8.42 -9.33
N VAL A 121 -5.13 8.19 -8.16
CA VAL A 121 -4.38 8.00 -6.91
C VAL A 121 -4.28 6.52 -6.60
N LEU A 122 -3.11 5.94 -6.78
CA LEU A 122 -2.89 4.50 -6.66
C LEU A 122 -2.02 4.16 -5.44
N ILE A 123 -2.19 2.95 -4.92
CA ILE A 123 -1.28 2.39 -3.92
C ILE A 123 -0.33 1.44 -4.64
N LYS A 124 0.84 1.96 -5.01
CA LYS A 124 1.90 1.23 -5.71
C LYS A 124 2.71 0.38 -4.73
N ILE A 125 3.08 -0.83 -5.14
CA ILE A 125 4.08 -1.66 -4.48
C ILE A 125 5.42 -1.47 -5.22
N GLY A 126 6.48 -1.15 -4.47
CA GLY A 126 7.85 -0.98 -4.96
C GLY A 126 8.83 -1.97 -4.36
#